data_AF-A0A5K1K3V7-F1
#
_entry.id   AF-A0A5K1K3V7-F1
#
_cell.length_a   1.000
_cell.length_b   1.000
_cell.length_c   1.000
_cell.angle_alpha   90.00
_cell.angle_beta   90.00
_cell.angle_gamma   90.00
#
_symmetry.space_group_name_H-M   'P 1'
#
loop_
_entity.id
_entity.type
_entity.pdbx_description
1 polymer ?
#
loop_
_entity_poly.entity_id
_entity_poly.type
_entity_poly.pdbx_seq_one_letter_code
_entity_poly.pdbx_strand_id
1 'polypeptide(L)'
;MAGTLTLSPSAAPFPWASAAIATFTGKAVLNFDTAATGVTLEIDGSKLATEDDIVQSLAKAGGLSDDSEKTTSYFALAKSLPTFTAFPQITAALDSLDDHLAFRTFLVGHDLTSADFIVWGALK
;
A
#
# COMPACT_ATOMS: atom_id res chain seq x y z
N MET A 1 11.69 -6.43 -16.67
CA MET A 1 10.95 -5.46 -17.52
C MET A 1 9.97 -4.74 -16.61
N ALA A 2 9.67 -3.46 -16.80
CA ALA A 2 8.69 -2.79 -15.92
C ALA A 2 7.30 -3.39 -16.17
N GLY A 3 6.59 -3.74 -15.09
CA GLY A 3 5.20 -4.20 -15.16
C GLY A 3 4.23 -3.08 -15.53
N THR A 4 2.97 -3.40 -15.69
CA THR A 4 1.89 -2.43 -15.93
C THR A 4 0.90 -2.48 -14.78
N LEU A 5 0.76 -1.38 -14.06
CA LEU A 5 -0.24 -1.22 -13.01
C LEU A 5 -1.45 -0.48 -13.61
N THR A 6 -2.52 -1.21 -13.85
CA THR A 6 -3.79 -0.64 -14.33
C THR A 6 -4.64 -0.19 -13.16
N LEU A 7 -5.03 1.09 -13.20
CA LEU A 7 -5.79 1.78 -12.16
C LEU A 7 -7.02 2.44 -12.76
N SER A 8 -8.15 2.37 -12.05
CA SER A 8 -9.34 3.14 -12.39
C SER A 8 -9.34 4.50 -11.68
N PRO A 9 -9.31 5.62 -12.40
CA PRO A 9 -9.36 6.96 -11.79
C PRO A 9 -10.65 7.22 -11.00
N SER A 10 -11.72 6.48 -11.30
CA SER A 10 -13.02 6.55 -10.64
C SER A 10 -13.20 5.56 -9.49
N ALA A 11 -12.17 4.78 -9.15
CA ALA A 11 -12.24 3.85 -8.02
C ALA A 11 -12.46 4.61 -6.69
N ALA A 12 -13.34 4.08 -5.84
CA ALA A 12 -13.61 4.60 -4.51
C ALA A 12 -13.63 3.42 -3.49
N PRO A 13 -12.66 3.34 -2.56
CA PRO A 13 -11.47 4.19 -2.44
C PRO A 13 -10.49 3.99 -3.61
N PHE A 14 -9.72 5.04 -3.93
CA PHE A 14 -8.66 4.94 -4.93
C PHE A 14 -7.44 4.20 -4.34
N PRO A 15 -6.81 3.26 -5.07
CA PRO A 15 -5.68 2.45 -4.60
C PRO A 15 -4.36 3.25 -4.55
N TRP A 16 -4.27 4.18 -3.59
CA TRP A 16 -3.13 5.09 -3.43
C TRP A 16 -1.84 4.36 -3.09
N ALA A 17 -1.90 3.29 -2.29
CA ALA A 17 -0.71 2.53 -1.90
C ALA A 17 -0.05 1.89 -3.13
N SER A 18 -0.86 1.25 -3.98
CA SER A 18 -0.40 0.64 -5.24
C SER A 18 0.24 1.66 -6.18
N ALA A 19 -0.40 2.83 -6.35
CA ALA A 19 0.10 3.89 -7.21
C ALA A 19 1.43 4.48 -6.71
N ALA A 20 1.52 4.72 -5.39
CA ALA A 20 2.70 5.30 -4.75
C ALA A 20 3.91 4.37 -4.87
N ILE A 21 3.77 3.08 -4.52
CA ILE A 21 4.89 2.15 -4.56
C ILE A 21 5.34 1.82 -5.99
N ALA A 22 4.42 1.75 -6.95
CA ALA A 22 4.77 1.59 -8.37
C ALA A 22 5.63 2.76 -8.87
N THR A 23 5.23 3.99 -8.52
CA THR A 23 5.96 5.21 -8.87
C THR A 23 7.32 5.28 -8.18
N PHE A 24 7.37 4.94 -6.89
CA PHE A 24 8.60 5.00 -6.09
C PHE A 24 9.65 3.97 -6.55
N THR A 25 9.23 2.72 -6.78
CA THR A 25 10.14 1.63 -7.16
C THR A 25 10.53 1.68 -8.64
N GLY A 26 9.74 2.35 -9.48
CA GLY A 26 9.90 2.34 -10.94
C GLY A 26 9.71 0.96 -11.57
N LYS A 27 9.12 0.00 -10.84
CA LYS A 27 8.95 -1.39 -11.29
C LYS A 27 7.65 -1.62 -12.06
N ALA A 28 6.72 -0.67 -12.02
CA ALA A 28 5.52 -0.70 -12.83
C ALA A 28 5.15 0.69 -13.36
N VAL A 29 4.69 0.75 -14.61
CA VAL A 29 4.15 1.95 -15.23
C VAL A 29 2.67 2.06 -14.89
N LEU A 30 2.22 3.26 -14.50
CA LEU A 30 0.82 3.53 -14.23
C LEU A 30 0.04 3.62 -15.55
N ASN A 31 -0.98 2.79 -15.69
CA ASN A 31 -1.94 2.82 -16.78
C ASN A 31 -3.31 3.20 -16.21
N PHE A 32 -3.80 4.39 -16.52
CA PHE A 32 -5.12 4.83 -16.08
C PHE A 32 -6.18 4.39 -17.08
N ASP A 33 -7.02 3.45 -16.68
CA ASP A 33 -8.11 2.91 -17.49
C ASP A 33 -9.46 3.19 -16.83
N THR A 34 -10.29 4.00 -17.48
CA THR A 34 -11.62 4.35 -16.98
C THR A 34 -12.63 3.21 -17.09
N ALA A 35 -12.35 2.19 -17.90
CA ALA A 35 -13.17 0.97 -17.99
C ALA A 35 -12.78 -0.09 -16.95
N ALA A 36 -11.64 0.07 -16.27
CA ALA A 36 -11.22 -0.85 -15.22
C ALA A 36 -12.14 -0.73 -13.99
N THR A 37 -12.52 -1.87 -13.41
CA THR A 37 -13.37 -1.94 -12.21
C THR A 37 -12.56 -2.07 -10.91
N GLY A 38 -11.23 -2.05 -10.98
CA GLY A 38 -10.35 -2.25 -9.85
C GLY A 38 -8.88 -2.01 -10.19
N VAL A 39 -7.99 -2.48 -9.31
CA VAL A 39 -6.54 -2.39 -9.47
C VAL A 39 -6.00 -3.72 -9.97
N THR A 40 -5.18 -3.69 -11.02
CA THR A 40 -4.49 -4.91 -11.49
C THR A 40 -3.04 -4.61 -11.86
N LEU A 41 -2.12 -5.44 -11.38
CA LEU A 41 -0.71 -5.38 -11.77
C LEU A 41 -0.38 -6.57 -12.66
N GLU A 42 0.26 -6.30 -13.79
CA GLU A 42 0.89 -7.31 -14.63
C GLU A 42 2.41 -7.14 -14.56
N ILE A 43 3.11 -8.09 -13.93
CA ILE A 43 4.57 -8.06 -13.76
C ILE A 43 5.12 -9.47 -13.90
N ASP A 44 6.21 -9.63 -14.65
CA ASP A 44 6.90 -10.93 -14.88
C ASP A 44 5.95 -12.09 -15.27
N GLY A 45 4.93 -11.80 -16.08
CA GLY A 45 3.94 -12.78 -16.55
C GLY A 45 2.86 -13.16 -15.54
N SER A 46 2.87 -12.56 -14.34
CA SER A 46 1.84 -12.74 -13.31
C SER A 46 0.87 -11.57 -13.30
N LYS A 47 -0.41 -11.87 -13.08
CA LYS A 47 -1.47 -10.87 -12.91
C LYS A 47 -2.00 -10.89 -11.48
N LEU A 48 -1.86 -9.77 -10.78
CA LEU A 48 -2.36 -9.57 -9.43
C LEU A 48 -3.53 -8.59 -9.46
N ALA A 49 -4.54 -8.79 -8.60
CA ALA A 49 -5.79 -8.02 -8.61
C ALA A 49 -6.17 -7.44 -7.23
N THR A 50 -5.28 -7.60 -6.26
CA THR A 50 -5.47 -7.25 -4.85
C THR A 50 -4.37 -6.25 -4.46
N GLU A 51 -4.76 -5.13 -3.87
CA GLU A 51 -3.82 -4.06 -3.51
C GLU A 51 -2.68 -4.56 -2.62
N ASP A 52 -2.99 -5.37 -1.61
CA ASP A 52 -1.98 -5.99 -0.73
C ASP A 52 -0.90 -6.76 -1.50
N ASP A 53 -1.32 -7.66 -2.38
CA ASP A 53 -0.39 -8.53 -3.13
C ASP A 53 0.41 -7.70 -4.15
N ILE A 54 -0.21 -6.65 -4.69
CA ILE A 54 0.44 -5.69 -5.59
C ILE A 54 1.53 -4.92 -4.85
N VAL A 55 1.22 -4.36 -3.69
CA VAL A 55 2.20 -3.62 -2.86
C VAL A 55 3.33 -4.53 -2.41
N GLN A 56 3.03 -5.75 -1.96
CA GLN A 56 4.07 -6.71 -1.57
C GLN A 56 4.95 -7.12 -2.76
N SER A 57 4.35 -7.38 -3.92
CA SER A 57 5.10 -7.77 -5.11
C SER A 57 5.99 -6.65 -5.64
N LEU A 58 5.50 -5.41 -5.64
CA LEU A 58 6.28 -4.24 -6.03
C LEU A 58 7.38 -3.94 -5.01
N ALA A 59 7.11 -4.11 -3.71
CA ALA A 59 8.13 -3.98 -2.67
C ALA A 59 9.25 -5.01 -2.86
N LYS A 60 8.91 -6.29 -3.09
CA LYS A 60 9.89 -7.35 -3.38
C LYS A 60 10.71 -7.04 -4.63
N ALA A 61 10.05 -6.62 -5.72
CA ALA A 61 10.73 -6.25 -6.97
C ALA A 61 11.62 -4.98 -6.82
N GLY A 62 11.27 -4.10 -5.88
CA GLY A 62 11.96 -2.86 -5.55
C GLY A 62 13.05 -2.99 -4.47
N GLY A 63 13.21 -4.16 -3.84
CA GLY A 63 14.14 -4.35 -2.73
C GLY A 63 13.70 -3.69 -1.41
N LEU A 64 12.39 -3.43 -1.26
CA LEU A 64 11.76 -2.83 -0.07
C LEU A 64 11.00 -3.86 0.77
N SER A 65 11.23 -5.15 0.51
CA SER A 65 10.65 -6.24 1.30
C SER A 65 11.35 -6.31 2.64
N ASP A 66 10.58 -6.15 3.72
CA ASP A 66 11.03 -6.43 5.07
C ASP A 66 10.23 -7.62 5.62
N ASP A 67 10.93 -8.67 6.06
CA ASP A 67 10.39 -9.92 6.59
C ASP A 67 10.00 -9.80 8.09
N SER A 68 9.60 -8.60 8.51
CA SER A 68 9.10 -8.38 9.87
C SER A 68 7.67 -8.89 10.02
N GLU A 69 7.41 -9.63 11.10
CA GLU A 69 6.05 -10.00 11.51
C GLU A 69 5.13 -8.77 11.68
N LYS A 70 5.72 -7.60 11.96
CA LYS A 70 4.97 -6.34 12.07
C LYS A 70 4.37 -5.88 10.74
N THR A 71 4.99 -6.21 9.62
CA THR A 71 4.47 -5.85 8.28
C THR A 71 3.04 -6.38 8.13
N THR A 72 2.77 -7.63 8.50
CA THR A 72 1.41 -8.22 8.43
C THR A 72 0.39 -7.44 9.26
N SER A 73 0.77 -6.96 10.45
CA SER A 73 -0.13 -6.16 11.30
C SER A 73 -0.50 -4.81 10.67
N TYR A 74 0.43 -4.17 9.96
CA TYR A 74 0.17 -2.91 9.26
C TYR A 74 -0.73 -3.10 8.04
N PHE A 75 -0.60 -4.20 7.31
CA PHE A 75 -1.53 -4.54 6.23
C PHE A 75 -2.95 -4.79 6.77
N ALA A 76 -3.09 -5.45 7.92
CA ALA A 76 -4.38 -5.64 8.57
C ALA A 76 -4.98 -4.30 9.06
N LEU A 77 -4.15 -3.40 9.62
CA LEU A 77 -4.56 -2.05 10.00
C LEU A 77 -5.04 -1.24 8.79
N ALA A 78 -4.27 -1.24 7.70
CA ALA A 78 -4.59 -0.52 6.47
C ALA A 78 -5.93 -0.96 5.85
N LYS A 79 -6.28 -2.25 5.93
CA LYS A 79 -7.61 -2.75 5.53
C LYS A 79 -8.75 -2.26 6.42
N SER A 80 -8.47 -2.04 7.70
CA SER A 80 -9.47 -1.69 8.70
C SER A 80 -9.74 -0.18 8.73
N LEU A 81 -8.72 0.65 8.49
CA LEU A 81 -8.82 2.11 8.56
C LEU A 81 -9.97 2.71 7.71
N PRO A 82 -10.18 2.33 6.44
CA PRO A 82 -11.29 2.84 5.63
C PRO A 82 -12.67 2.43 6.13
N THR A 83 -12.77 1.42 7.00
CA THR A 83 -14.03 0.92 7.56
C THR A 83 -14.42 1.62 8.86
N PHE A 84 -13.50 2.36 9.48
CA PHE A 84 -13.78 3.07 10.72
C PHE A 84 -14.60 4.33 10.46
N THR A 85 -15.85 4.32 10.90
CA THR A 85 -16.75 5.47 10.78
C THR A 85 -16.89 6.25 12.08
N ALA A 86 -16.56 5.64 13.22
CA ALA A 86 -16.68 6.27 14.52
C ALA A 86 -15.39 7.02 14.89
N PHE A 87 -15.52 8.30 15.24
CA PHE A 87 -14.38 9.14 15.62
C PHE A 87 -13.46 8.51 16.68
N PRO A 88 -13.96 7.89 17.77
CA PRO A 88 -13.08 7.26 18.76
C PRO A 88 -12.25 6.09 18.23
N GLN A 89 -12.78 5.35 17.23
CA GLN A 89 -12.03 4.25 16.60
C GLN A 89 -10.92 4.80 15.70
N ILE A 90 -11.21 5.89 14.97
CA ILE A 90 -10.22 6.57 14.13
C ILE A 90 -9.10 7.14 15.01
N THR A 91 -9.43 7.89 16.06
CA THR A 91 -8.41 8.47 16.94
C THR A 91 -7.58 7.40 17.63
N ALA A 92 -8.20 6.33 18.15
CA ALA A 92 -7.44 5.24 18.78
C ALA A 92 -6.46 4.56 17.81
N ALA A 93 -6.85 4.38 16.54
CA ALA A 93 -5.97 3.82 15.52
C ALA A 93 -4.81 4.76 15.15
N LEU A 94 -5.08 6.06 15.06
CA LEU A 94 -4.08 7.08 14.78
C LEU A 94 -3.13 7.31 15.96
N ASP A 95 -3.64 7.32 17.20
CA ASP A 95 -2.85 7.43 18.42
C ASP A 95 -1.89 6.24 18.53
N SER A 96 -2.36 5.01 18.24
CA SER A 96 -1.49 3.84 18.21
C SER A 96 -0.39 3.92 17.14
N LEU A 97 -0.65 4.60 16.02
CA LEU A 97 0.35 4.81 14.98
C LEU A 97 1.37 5.89 15.40
N ASP A 98 0.89 6.98 16.00
CA ASP A 98 1.69 8.07 16.53
C ASP A 98 2.63 7.60 17.66
N ASP A 99 2.09 6.85 18.62
CA ASP A 99 2.87 6.25 19.72
C ASP A 99 4.01 5.36 19.19
N HIS A 100 3.75 4.59 18.12
CA HIS A 100 4.78 3.75 17.50
C HIS A 100 5.84 4.60 16.77
N LEU A 101 5.44 5.72 16.17
CA LEU A 101 6.32 6.63 15.44
C LEU A 101 7.06 7.62 16.35
N ALA A 102 6.74 7.72 17.63
CA ALA A 102 7.35 8.67 18.57
C ALA A 102 8.89 8.70 18.56
N PHE A 103 9.54 7.57 18.26
CA PHE A 103 11.00 7.45 18.13
C PHE A 103 11.43 6.78 16.81
N ARG A 104 10.59 6.82 15.78
CA ARG A 104 10.84 6.14 14.51
C ARG A 104 10.51 7.04 13.32
N THR A 105 11.33 6.95 12.29
CA THR A 105 11.08 7.62 11.00
C THR A 105 10.20 6.77 10.09
N PHE A 106 10.30 5.44 10.19
CA PHE A 106 9.58 4.46 9.36
C PHE A 106 8.86 3.44 10.23
N LEU A 107 7.81 2.83 9.70
CA LEU A 107 7.00 1.85 10.45
C LEU A 107 7.81 0.59 10.78
N VAL A 108 8.65 0.15 9.85
CA VAL A 108 9.49 -1.05 10.01
C VAL A 108 10.91 -0.73 9.55
N GLY A 109 11.90 -1.19 10.32
CA GLY A 109 13.31 -1.00 9.99
C GLY A 109 13.77 0.47 10.04
N HIS A 110 14.66 0.82 9.11
CA HIS A 110 15.32 2.12 9.02
C HIS A 110 15.19 2.77 7.64
N ASP A 111 14.40 2.19 6.74
CA ASP A 111 14.15 2.65 5.37
C ASP A 111 12.66 2.49 5.03
N LEU A 112 12.22 3.04 3.89
CA LEU A 112 10.86 2.84 3.40
C LEU A 112 10.60 1.36 3.09
N THR A 113 9.49 0.85 3.61
CA THR A 113 9.04 -0.53 3.39
C THR A 113 7.63 -0.57 2.83
N SER A 114 7.18 -1.76 2.43
CA SER A 114 5.78 -1.99 2.04
C SER A 114 4.75 -1.54 3.10
N ALA A 115 5.11 -1.57 4.38
CA ALA A 115 4.23 -1.14 5.47
C ALA A 115 3.94 0.36 5.41
N ASP A 116 4.93 1.19 5.08
CA ASP A 116 4.78 2.64 4.99
C ASP A 116 3.83 3.02 3.85
N PHE A 117 3.97 2.36 2.69
CA PHE A 117 3.11 2.60 1.53
C PHE A 117 1.65 2.16 1.77
N ILE A 118 1.44 0.99 2.38
CA ILE A 118 0.08 0.47 2.60
C ILE A 118 -0.69 1.32 3.61
N VAL A 119 -0.04 1.73 4.71
CA VAL A 119 -0.68 2.56 5.73
C VAL A 119 -0.92 3.98 5.20
N TRP A 120 0.06 4.58 4.53
CA TRP A 120 -0.12 5.90 3.93
C TRP A 120 -1.24 5.91 2.89
N GLY A 121 -1.30 4.89 2.03
CA GLY A 121 -2.35 4.78 1.02
C GLY A 121 -3.75 4.60 1.62
N ALA A 122 -3.88 3.91 2.75
CA ALA A 122 -5.15 3.77 3.46
C ALA A 122 -5.63 5.08 4.13
N LEU A 123 -4.71 6.00 4.45
CA LEU A 123 -5.02 7.30 5.06
C LEU A 123 -5.36 8.41 4.03
N LYS A 124 -5.00 8.23 2.76
CA LYS A 124 -5.06 9.27 1.72
C LYS A 124 -6.44 9.39 1.05
#